data_AF-A0A850C6A7-F1
#
_entry.id   AF-A0A850C6A7-F1
#
_cell.length_a   1.000
_cell.length_b   1.000
_cell.length_c   1.000
_cell.angle_alpha   90.00
_cell.angle_beta   90.00
_cell.angle_gamma   90.00
#
_symmetry.space_group_name_H-M   'P 1'
#
loop_
_entity.id
_entity.type
_entity.pdbx_description
1 polymer ?
#
loop_
_entity_poly.entity_id
_entity_poly.type
_entity_poly.pdbx_seq_one_letter_code
_entity_poly.pdbx_strand_id
1 'polypeptide(L)'
;MSESPEQPLVETADFDAFFAEQTPGRPRAALTLYEREYVLPDSLPLLFTLQMERVQDSSDPDDVRRMLATLFGEGALDTWAERGMTDRQLAIVLIYSAANIRTPGSLSMQRAAELHDEQDATKAGKASPANRAQRRAGTKKKGKGKARSGARS
;
A
#
# COMPACT_ATOMS: atom_id res chain seq x y z
N MET A 1 26.06 -58.55 0.57
CA MET A 1 24.94 -57.69 0.16
C MET A 1 24.52 -56.92 1.39
N SER A 2 24.69 -55.59 1.38
CA SER A 2 24.35 -54.75 2.53
C SER A 2 22.90 -54.29 2.36
N GLU A 3 21.98 -54.88 3.13
CA GLU A 3 20.65 -54.31 3.29
C GLU A 3 20.78 -53.00 4.07
N SER A 4 20.54 -51.87 3.39
CA SER A 4 20.31 -50.60 4.07
C SER A 4 18.98 -50.71 4.84
N PRO A 5 18.93 -50.32 6.12
CA PRO A 5 17.68 -50.34 6.87
C PRO A 5 16.73 -49.33 6.24
N GLU A 6 15.61 -49.83 5.74
CA GLU A 6 14.47 -49.05 5.26
C GLU A 6 13.99 -48.20 6.44
N GLN A 7 14.32 -46.90 6.40
CA GLN A 7 13.86 -45.98 7.45
C GLN A 7 12.34 -45.90 7.35
N PRO A 8 11.58 -46.10 8.45
CA PRO A 8 10.14 -45.98 8.41
C PRO A 8 9.79 -44.56 7.99
N LEU A 9 9.04 -44.44 6.89
CA LEU A 9 8.48 -43.16 6.45
C LEU A 9 7.61 -42.64 7.59
N VAL A 10 7.99 -41.50 8.16
CA VAL A 10 7.20 -40.78 9.14
C VAL A 10 5.85 -40.44 8.49
N GLU A 11 4.77 -40.69 9.23
CA GLU A 11 3.39 -40.46 8.80
C GLU A 11 3.25 -39.09 8.12
N THR A 12 2.76 -39.06 6.89
CA THR A 12 2.71 -37.83 6.08
C THR A 12 1.61 -36.93 6.61
N ALA A 13 1.94 -35.69 6.99
CA ALA A 13 0.96 -34.71 7.42
C ALA A 13 0.08 -34.26 6.23
N ASP A 14 -1.25 -34.31 6.42
CA ASP A 14 -2.23 -33.84 5.46
C ASP A 14 -2.60 -32.38 5.75
N PHE A 15 -2.03 -31.46 4.97
CA PHE A 15 -2.32 -30.04 5.08
C PHE A 15 -3.72 -29.66 4.60
N ASP A 16 -4.33 -30.42 3.68
CA ASP A 16 -5.68 -30.13 3.20
C ASP A 16 -6.69 -30.35 4.32
N ALA A 17 -6.54 -31.44 5.08
CA ALA A 17 -7.31 -31.71 6.29
C ALA A 17 -7.10 -30.61 7.36
N PHE A 18 -5.85 -30.20 7.60
CA PHE A 18 -5.54 -29.14 8.55
C PHE A 18 -6.18 -27.79 8.16
N PHE A 19 -6.15 -27.40 6.88
CA PHE A 19 -6.76 -26.15 6.43
C PHE A 19 -8.29 -26.19 6.46
N ALA A 20 -8.90 -27.37 6.24
CA ALA A 20 -10.34 -27.54 6.40
C ALA A 20 -10.79 -27.24 7.85
N GLU A 21 -10.01 -27.66 8.85
CA GLU A 21 -10.26 -27.34 10.27
C GLU A 21 -10.06 -25.86 10.61
N GLN A 22 -9.12 -25.19 9.94
CA GLN A 22 -8.77 -23.79 10.18
C GLN A 22 -9.70 -22.80 9.46
N THR A 23 -10.63 -23.27 8.61
CA THR A 23 -11.54 -22.39 7.86
C THR A 23 -12.51 -21.71 8.83
N PRO A 24 -12.34 -20.41 9.09
CA PRO A 24 -13.11 -19.75 10.13
C PRO A 24 -14.49 -19.37 9.57
N GLY A 25 -15.56 -19.81 10.24
CA GLY A 25 -16.95 -19.41 9.94
C GLY A 25 -17.28 -17.97 10.33
N ARG A 26 -16.34 -17.05 10.17
CA ARG A 26 -16.45 -15.65 10.62
C ARG A 26 -17.25 -14.80 9.61
N PRO A 27 -18.03 -13.82 10.09
CA PRO A 27 -18.84 -12.98 9.23
C PRO A 27 -17.95 -12.16 8.28
N ARG A 28 -18.36 -12.11 7.01
CA ARG A 28 -17.67 -11.32 5.98
C ARG A 28 -17.99 -9.84 6.16
N ALA A 29 -16.97 -9.00 5.96
CA ALA A 29 -17.18 -7.56 5.89
C ALA A 29 -17.78 -7.18 4.53
N ALA A 30 -18.71 -6.24 4.53
CA ALA A 30 -19.30 -5.67 3.32
C ALA A 30 -19.09 -4.16 3.29
N LEU A 31 -19.01 -3.60 2.09
CA LEU A 31 -18.96 -2.15 1.88
C LEU A 31 -19.90 -1.75 0.75
N THR A 32 -20.45 -0.55 0.83
CA THR A 32 -21.27 0.03 -0.22
C THR A 32 -20.51 1.17 -0.88
N LEU A 33 -20.38 1.13 -2.19
CA LEU A 33 -19.66 2.13 -2.99
C LEU A 33 -20.42 2.36 -4.30
N TYR A 34 -20.74 3.63 -4.59
CA TYR A 34 -21.56 4.03 -5.77
C TYR A 34 -22.86 3.23 -5.90
N GLU A 35 -23.62 3.09 -4.80
CA GLU A 35 -24.90 2.36 -4.73
C GLU A 35 -24.79 0.84 -4.97
N ARG A 36 -23.56 0.31 -5.07
CA ARG A 36 -23.31 -1.13 -5.19
C ARG A 36 -22.70 -1.68 -3.91
N GLU A 37 -23.21 -2.83 -3.48
CA GLU A 37 -22.67 -3.57 -2.35
C GLU A 37 -21.57 -4.55 -2.79
N TYR A 38 -20.46 -4.55 -2.06
CA TYR A 38 -19.31 -5.43 -2.27
C TYR A 38 -19.07 -6.24 -1.00
N VAL A 39 -19.13 -7.56 -1.12
CA VAL A 39 -18.81 -8.49 -0.03
C VAL A 39 -17.36 -8.88 -0.14
N LEU A 40 -16.57 -8.58 0.90
CA LEU A 40 -15.16 -8.92 0.95
C LEU A 40 -14.99 -10.44 1.18
N PRO A 41 -13.89 -11.04 0.69
CA PRO A 41 -13.58 -12.43 0.98
C PRO A 41 -13.31 -12.66 2.47
N ASP A 42 -13.43 -13.92 2.92
CA ASP A 42 -13.20 -14.37 4.30
C ASP A 42 -11.72 -14.34 4.74
N SER A 43 -10.84 -14.30 3.76
CA SER A 43 -9.40 -14.31 3.89
C SER A 43 -8.78 -13.58 2.70
N LEU A 44 -7.58 -13.04 2.89
CA LEU A 44 -6.91 -12.27 1.84
C LEU A 44 -6.45 -13.27 0.78
N PRO A 45 -6.94 -13.20 -0.48
CA PRO A 45 -6.53 -14.15 -1.50
C PRO A 45 -5.02 -14.07 -1.71
N LEU A 46 -4.32 -15.21 -1.79
CA LEU A 46 -2.87 -15.22 -2.04
C LEU A 46 -2.50 -14.42 -3.28
N LEU A 47 -3.34 -14.52 -4.32
CA LEU A 47 -3.18 -13.76 -5.55
C LEU A 47 -3.23 -12.24 -5.32
N PHE A 48 -4.03 -11.73 -4.38
CA PHE A 48 -4.06 -10.30 -4.09
C PHE A 48 -2.71 -9.80 -3.57
N THR A 49 -2.08 -10.53 -2.66
CA THR A 49 -0.75 -10.17 -2.12
C THR A 49 0.30 -10.15 -3.22
N LEU A 50 0.35 -11.20 -4.05
CA LEU A 50 1.30 -11.31 -5.16
C LEU A 50 1.08 -10.22 -6.21
N GLN A 51 -0.17 -9.87 -6.51
CA GLN A 51 -0.50 -8.82 -7.46
C GLN A 51 -0.21 -7.43 -6.90
N MET A 52 -0.35 -7.23 -5.59
CA MET A 52 0.01 -5.95 -4.96
C MET A 52 1.52 -5.67 -5.02
N GLU A 53 2.36 -6.70 -4.85
CA GLU A 53 3.81 -6.58 -5.07
C GLU A 53 4.11 -6.22 -6.54
N ARG A 54 3.45 -6.90 -7.49
CA ARG A 54 3.62 -6.59 -8.93
C ARG A 54 3.17 -5.18 -9.30
N VAL A 55 2.03 -4.73 -8.78
CA VAL A 55 1.50 -3.38 -9.05
C VAL A 55 2.44 -2.29 -8.50
N GLN A 56 3.18 -2.56 -7.41
CA GLN A 56 4.17 -1.59 -6.91
C GLN A 56 5.32 -1.35 -7.91
N ASP A 57 5.68 -2.38 -8.67
CA ASP A 57 6.78 -2.33 -9.66
C ASP A 57 6.27 -2.20 -11.11
N SER A 58 4.96 -2.24 -11.34
CA SER A 58 4.32 -2.23 -12.66
C SER A 58 3.65 -0.90 -12.95
N SER A 59 3.74 -0.47 -14.22
CA SER A 59 3.01 0.70 -14.74
C SER A 59 1.79 0.28 -15.58
N ASP A 60 1.48 -1.03 -15.62
CA ASP A 60 0.38 -1.57 -16.42
C ASP A 60 -0.96 -1.44 -15.67
N PRO A 61 -1.95 -0.70 -16.20
CA PRO A 61 -3.28 -0.62 -15.61
C PRO A 61 -4.02 -1.96 -15.55
N ASP A 62 -3.67 -2.94 -16.40
CA ASP A 62 -4.30 -4.26 -16.39
C ASP A 62 -3.93 -5.08 -15.15
N ASP A 63 -2.76 -4.85 -14.57
CA ASP A 63 -2.36 -5.50 -13.32
C ASP A 63 -3.23 -5.02 -12.15
N VAL A 64 -3.55 -3.73 -12.11
CA VAL A 64 -4.45 -3.14 -11.11
C VAL A 64 -5.87 -3.69 -11.28
N ARG A 65 -6.35 -3.82 -12.52
CA ARG A 65 -7.67 -4.43 -12.82
C ARG A 65 -7.74 -5.86 -12.29
N ARG A 66 -6.74 -6.68 -12.60
CA ARG A 66 -6.68 -8.09 -12.15
C ARG A 66 -6.60 -8.18 -10.64
N MET A 67 -5.79 -7.34 -9.99
CA MET A 67 -5.69 -7.29 -8.54
C MET A 67 -7.05 -6.99 -7.90
N LEU A 68 -7.75 -5.94 -8.37
CA LEU A 68 -9.04 -5.54 -7.81
C LEU A 68 -10.15 -6.54 -8.12
N ALA A 69 -10.11 -7.20 -9.27
CA ALA A 69 -11.08 -8.23 -9.62
C ALA A 69 -11.09 -9.39 -8.60
N THR A 70 -9.96 -9.72 -7.98
CA THR A 70 -9.88 -10.76 -6.94
C THR A 70 -10.63 -10.41 -5.65
N LEU A 71 -10.81 -9.11 -5.36
CA LEU A 71 -11.46 -8.65 -4.14
C LEU A 71 -12.90 -8.19 -4.35
N PHE A 72 -13.16 -7.51 -5.46
CA PHE A 72 -14.41 -6.78 -5.71
C PHE A 72 -15.21 -7.33 -6.90
N GLY A 73 -14.67 -8.35 -7.58
CA GLY A 73 -15.24 -8.91 -8.80
C GLY A 73 -14.83 -8.14 -10.06
N GLU A 74 -15.10 -8.76 -11.21
CA GLU A 74 -14.76 -8.17 -12.52
C GLU A 74 -15.47 -6.83 -12.76
N GLY A 75 -14.76 -5.90 -13.42
CA GLY A 75 -15.29 -4.59 -13.81
C GLY A 75 -15.45 -3.57 -12.67
N ALA A 76 -15.04 -3.90 -11.44
CA ALA A 76 -15.12 -2.97 -10.32
C ALA A 76 -14.33 -1.68 -10.56
N LEU A 77 -13.06 -1.81 -11.01
CA LEU A 77 -12.21 -0.65 -11.30
C LEU A 77 -12.78 0.23 -12.41
N ASP A 78 -13.30 -0.37 -13.49
CA ASP A 78 -13.93 0.38 -14.59
C ASP A 78 -15.11 1.19 -14.12
N THR A 79 -16.00 0.56 -13.36
CA THR A 79 -17.17 1.22 -12.77
C THR A 79 -16.75 2.41 -11.91
N TRP A 80 -15.69 2.25 -11.11
CA TRP A 80 -15.21 3.32 -10.24
C TRP A 80 -14.53 4.45 -11.02
N ALA A 81 -13.74 4.11 -12.03
CA ALA A 81 -13.10 5.07 -12.92
C ALA A 81 -14.14 5.90 -13.69
N GLU A 82 -15.19 5.25 -14.23
CA GLU A 82 -16.32 5.93 -14.89
C GLU A 82 -17.05 6.90 -13.95
N ARG A 83 -17.11 6.58 -12.66
CA ARG A 83 -17.68 7.43 -11.61
C ARG A 83 -16.70 8.51 -11.11
N GLY A 84 -15.50 8.59 -11.67
CA GLY A 84 -14.50 9.60 -11.32
C GLY A 84 -13.77 9.32 -10.00
N MET A 85 -13.59 8.06 -9.62
CA MET A 85 -12.79 7.69 -8.45
C MET A 85 -11.36 8.21 -8.59
N THR A 86 -10.86 8.85 -7.53
CA THR A 86 -9.47 9.33 -7.45
C THR A 86 -8.54 8.28 -6.84
N ASP A 87 -7.24 8.39 -7.13
CA ASP A 87 -6.20 7.51 -6.56
C ASP A 87 -6.26 7.44 -5.03
N ARG A 88 -6.51 8.59 -4.37
CA ARG A 88 -6.70 8.66 -2.91
C ARG A 88 -7.89 7.83 -2.45
N GLN A 89 -9.02 7.93 -3.14
CA GLN A 89 -10.21 7.14 -2.79
C GLN A 89 -9.96 5.64 -2.96
N LEU A 90 -9.29 5.25 -4.04
CA LEU A 90 -8.89 3.86 -4.27
C LEU A 90 -7.99 3.34 -3.15
N ALA A 91 -6.96 4.11 -2.77
CA ALA A 91 -6.04 3.72 -1.71
C ALA A 91 -6.74 3.55 -0.34
N ILE A 92 -7.70 4.41 -0.02
CA ILE A 92 -8.51 4.28 1.20
C ILE A 92 -9.34 2.99 1.19
N VAL A 93 -9.99 2.67 0.06
CA VAL A 93 -10.77 1.43 -0.10
C VAL A 93 -9.86 0.21 0.07
N LEU A 94 -8.64 0.24 -0.47
CA LEU A 94 -7.67 -0.85 -0.32
C LEU A 94 -7.22 -1.04 1.13
N ILE A 95 -6.89 0.04 1.85
CA ILE A 95 -6.51 0.00 3.27
C ILE A 95 -7.66 -0.57 4.11
N TYR A 96 -8.89 -0.06 3.91
CA TYR A 96 -10.08 -0.54 4.59
C TYR A 96 -10.32 -2.04 4.34
N SER A 97 -10.23 -2.45 3.08
CA SER A 97 -10.54 -3.83 2.68
C SER A 97 -9.50 -4.80 3.22
N ALA A 98 -8.20 -4.49 3.10
CA ALA A 98 -7.13 -5.34 3.61
C ALA A 98 -7.23 -5.56 5.13
N ALA A 99 -7.58 -4.53 5.89
CA ALA A 99 -7.75 -4.63 7.34
C ALA A 99 -8.99 -5.46 7.70
N ASN A 100 -10.14 -5.20 7.06
CA ASN A 100 -11.39 -5.86 7.39
C ASN A 100 -11.51 -7.30 6.85
N ILE A 101 -10.72 -7.68 5.84
CA ILE A 101 -10.57 -9.08 5.42
C ILE A 101 -9.81 -9.88 6.49
N ARG A 102 -8.76 -9.30 7.07
CA ARG A 102 -7.95 -9.96 8.12
C ARG A 102 -8.71 -10.06 9.43
N THR A 103 -9.32 -8.95 9.83
CA THR A 103 -10.08 -8.83 11.07
C THR A 103 -11.33 -7.99 10.80
N PRO A 104 -12.50 -8.61 10.54
CA PRO A 104 -13.74 -7.88 10.26
C PRO A 104 -14.07 -6.87 11.36
N GLY A 105 -14.37 -5.63 10.96
CA GLY A 105 -14.70 -4.52 11.88
C GLY A 105 -13.49 -3.86 12.54
N SER A 106 -12.26 -4.27 12.24
CA SER A 106 -11.05 -3.72 12.86
C SER A 106 -10.74 -2.28 12.45
N LEU A 107 -11.20 -1.86 11.28
CA LEU A 107 -10.87 -0.55 10.73
C LEU A 107 -12.12 0.14 10.17
N SER A 108 -12.37 1.37 10.63
CA SER A 108 -13.41 2.22 10.05
C SER A 108 -12.92 2.90 8.78
N MET A 109 -13.85 3.36 7.92
CA MET A 109 -13.50 4.10 6.70
C MET A 109 -12.74 5.40 7.03
N GLN A 110 -13.14 6.10 8.09
CA GLN A 110 -12.44 7.31 8.54
C GLN A 110 -11.00 6.99 8.97
N ARG A 111 -10.79 5.91 9.73
CA ARG A 111 -9.44 5.53 10.15
C ARG A 111 -8.59 5.10 8.95
N ALA A 112 -9.18 4.47 7.93
CA ALA A 112 -8.48 4.17 6.68
C ALA A 112 -8.01 5.44 5.94
N ALA A 113 -8.84 6.50 5.93
CA ALA A 113 -8.46 7.80 5.37
C ALA A 113 -7.30 8.46 6.15
N GLU A 114 -7.35 8.42 7.49
CA GLU A 114 -6.27 8.93 8.33
C GLU A 114 -4.96 8.17 8.09
N LEU A 115 -5.00 6.84 8.02
CA LEU A 115 -3.82 6.02 7.76
C LEU A 115 -3.20 6.32 6.38
N HIS A 116 -4.03 6.55 5.37
CA HIS A 116 -3.54 6.98 4.06
C HIS A 116 -2.80 8.31 4.15
N ASP A 117 -3.41 9.31 4.79
CA ASP A 117 -2.82 10.64 4.91
C ASP A 117 -1.53 10.62 5.77
N GLU A 118 -1.47 9.78 6.81
CA GLU A 118 -0.25 9.49 7.60
C GLU A 118 0.86 8.86 6.73
N GLN A 119 0.52 7.91 5.86
CA GLN A 119 1.46 7.24 4.94
C GLN A 119 2.00 8.21 3.88
N ASP A 120 1.14 9.05 3.31
CA ASP A 120 1.56 10.06 2.34
C ASP A 120 2.43 11.13 2.99
N ALA A 121 2.09 11.59 4.20
CA ALA A 121 2.91 12.54 4.95
C ALA A 121 4.29 11.97 5.29
N THR A 122 4.39 10.69 5.64
CA THR A 122 5.67 10.04 5.93
C THR A 122 6.50 9.76 4.67
N LYS A 123 5.88 9.47 3.53
CA LYS A 123 6.58 9.39 2.22
C LYS A 123 7.06 10.75 1.75
N ALA A 124 6.22 11.79 1.87
CA ALA A 124 6.57 13.17 1.53
C ALA A 124 7.68 13.73 2.45
N GLY A 125 7.66 13.38 3.74
CA GLY A 125 8.71 13.75 4.70
C GLY A 125 10.06 13.03 4.48
N LYS A 126 10.07 11.92 3.72
CA LYS A 126 11.28 11.21 3.28
C LYS A 126 11.82 11.70 1.94
N ALA A 127 11.09 12.54 1.21
CA ALA A 127 11.65 13.28 0.09
C ALA A 127 12.75 14.21 0.65
N SER A 128 14.00 13.93 0.28
CA SER A 128 15.18 14.61 0.81
C SER A 128 14.99 16.13 0.79
N PRO A 129 15.33 16.85 1.87
CA PRO A 129 15.29 18.30 1.84
C PRO A 129 16.30 18.76 0.77
N ALA A 130 15.78 19.20 -0.37
CA ALA A 130 16.57 19.83 -1.41
C ALA A 130 17.33 21.01 -0.79
N ASN A 131 18.63 20.81 -0.59
CA ASN A 131 19.67 21.80 -0.40
C ASN A 131 19.39 22.96 0.58
N ARG A 132 19.55 22.68 1.88
CA ARG A 132 19.91 23.72 2.89
C ARG A 132 21.24 24.43 2.52
N ALA A 133 22.08 23.82 1.69
CA ALA A 133 23.37 24.38 1.25
C ALA A 133 23.24 25.54 0.24
N GLN A 134 22.17 25.64 -0.56
CA GLN A 134 22.04 26.71 -1.56
C GLN A 134 21.59 28.06 -0.99
N ARG A 135 20.95 28.10 0.20
CA ARG A 135 20.57 29.39 0.83
C ARG A 135 21.75 30.16 1.45
N ARG A 136 22.94 29.57 1.57
CA ARG A 136 24.15 30.26 2.09
C ARG A 136 25.12 30.76 1.02
N ALA A 137 24.91 30.41 -0.26
CA ALA A 137 25.81 30.82 -1.35
C ALA A 137 25.45 32.18 -2.01
N GLY A 138 24.37 32.84 -1.54
CA GLY A 138 23.83 34.06 -2.16
C GLY A 138 24.38 35.40 -1.66
N THR A 139 25.40 35.44 -0.80
CA THR A 139 25.88 36.72 -0.22
C THR A 139 27.39 36.90 -0.35
N LYS A 140 27.93 36.84 -1.58
CA LYS A 140 29.29 37.33 -1.86
C LYS A 140 29.42 37.89 -3.29
N LYS A 141 29.30 39.22 -3.42
CA LYS A 141 30.04 40.14 -4.31
C LYS A 141 29.28 41.49 -4.33
N LYS A 142 29.84 42.69 -4.44
CA LYS A 142 31.20 43.27 -4.36
C LYS A 142 30.96 44.75 -4.74
N GLY A 143 31.10 45.69 -3.81
CA GLY A 143 31.07 47.13 -4.09
C GLY A 143 32.41 47.76 -3.77
N LYS A 144 33.22 48.04 -4.79
CA LYS A 144 34.56 48.61 -4.72
C LYS A 144 34.48 50.11 -5.08
N GLY A 145 35.00 50.97 -4.22
CA GLY A 145 35.21 52.41 -4.46
C GLY A 145 35.15 53.16 -3.12
N LYS A 146 36.05 54.06 -2.72
CA LYS A 146 37.14 54.76 -3.37
C LYS A 146 37.99 55.35 -2.22
N ALA A 147 39.31 55.35 -2.35
CA ALA A 147 40.21 55.99 -1.39
C ALA A 147 39.96 57.50 -1.27
N ARG A 148 40.15 58.07 -0.07
CA ARG A 148 40.80 59.39 0.13
C ARG A 148 41.20 59.62 1.59
N SER A 149 42.42 60.12 1.70
CA SER A 149 43.20 60.61 2.85
C SER A 149 42.59 61.82 3.58
N GLY A 150 42.93 61.99 4.86
CA GLY A 150 43.19 63.32 5.45
C GLY A 150 42.50 63.66 6.78
N ALA A 151 43.31 63.69 7.84
CA ALA A 151 43.47 64.73 8.89
C ALA A 151 42.28 65.32 9.69
N ARG A 152 42.63 65.63 10.96
CA ARG A 152 41.97 66.47 12.00
C ARG A 152 41.00 65.71 12.92
N SER A 153 41.06 65.81 14.26
CA SER A 153 41.68 66.80 15.16
C SER A 153 42.23 66.11 16.41
#